data_AF-M7T0P5-F1
#
_entry.id   AF-M7T0P5-F1
#
_cell.length_a   1.000
_cell.length_b   1.000
_cell.length_c   1.000
_cell.angle_alpha   90.00
_cell.angle_beta   90.00
_cell.angle_gamma   90.00
#
_symmetry.space_group_name_H-M   'P 1'
#
loop_
_entity.id
_entity.type
_entity.pdbx_description
1 polymer ?
#
loop_
_entity_poly.entity_id
_entity_poly.type
_entity_poly.pdbx_seq_one_letter_code
_entity_poly.pdbx_strand_id
1 'polypeptide(L)'
;MVLSLTTAVARQVGRITTRQAMGNLVPKETCSGLILHQKTLGVVGMGNIGKIVAQMFRGAFEASIVAYDPFLPADAWSDTPHRRVGSIEDILRESDIVTLHIPRTESTINLISLLQFKIMKRTAILINAARGGIVNESDLETALSEGLIWGAGLDCHEQEPPSKERYGRLWRLGVVSTPHIGAATAQTQIETGMAAAKQLAEYAYMKEL
;
A
#
# COMPACT_ATOMS: atom_id res chain seq x y z
N MET A 1 -6.62 2.17 6.15
CA MET A 1 -5.15 1.99 6.26
C MET A 1 -4.37 2.68 5.13
N VAL A 2 -4.60 2.33 3.86
CA VAL A 2 -3.84 2.88 2.71
C VAL A 2 -3.74 4.42 2.71
N LEU A 3 -4.88 5.10 2.87
CA LEU A 3 -4.93 6.57 2.94
C LEU A 3 -4.06 7.14 4.09
N SER A 4 -4.12 6.51 5.25
CA SER A 4 -3.34 6.89 6.44
C SER A 4 -1.84 6.73 6.21
N LEU A 5 -1.41 5.58 5.68
CA LEU A 5 -0.01 5.34 5.34
C LEU A 5 0.49 6.34 4.29
N THR A 6 -0.31 6.57 3.24
CA THR A 6 0.07 7.48 2.15
C THR A 6 0.26 8.90 2.63
N THR A 7 -0.69 9.44 3.40
CA THR A 7 -0.59 10.82 3.92
C THR A 7 0.55 10.96 4.93
N ALA A 8 0.78 9.94 5.77
CA ALA A 8 1.91 9.92 6.70
C ALA A 8 3.27 9.92 5.98
N VAL A 9 3.41 9.11 4.92
CA VAL A 9 4.64 9.06 4.10
C VAL A 9 4.84 10.36 3.32
N ALA A 10 3.78 10.86 2.67
CA ALA A 10 3.83 12.09 1.88
C ALA A 10 4.28 13.30 2.72
N ARG A 11 3.87 13.36 3.98
CA ARG A 11 4.19 14.46 4.90
C ARG A 11 5.31 14.12 5.90
N GLN A 12 5.97 12.98 5.73
CA GLN A 12 7.04 12.47 6.60
C GLN A 12 6.68 12.45 8.10
N VAL A 13 5.40 12.25 8.41
CA VAL A 13 4.86 12.38 9.78
C VAL A 13 5.60 11.45 10.74
N GLY A 14 5.73 10.16 10.40
CA GLY A 14 6.41 9.18 11.25
C GLY A 14 7.86 9.56 11.55
N ARG A 15 8.62 9.97 10.52
CA ARG A 15 10.02 10.40 10.70
C ARG A 15 10.13 11.62 11.60
N ILE A 16 9.25 12.61 11.42
CA ILE A 16 9.24 13.85 12.21
C ILE A 16 8.89 13.54 13.67
N THR A 17 7.80 12.82 13.90
CA THR A 17 7.33 12.51 15.26
C THR A 17 8.32 11.64 16.02
N THR A 18 8.93 10.63 15.39
CA THR A 18 9.99 9.82 16.01
C THR A 18 11.19 10.67 16.40
N ARG A 19 11.66 11.58 15.53
CA ARG A 19 12.78 12.47 15.84
C ARG A 19 12.47 13.38 17.03
N GLN A 20 11.27 13.97 17.07
CA GLN A 20 10.82 14.81 18.17
C GLN A 20 10.72 14.02 19.48
N ALA A 21 10.15 12.81 19.45
CA ALA A 21 10.04 11.94 20.62
C ALA A 21 11.41 11.50 21.19
N MET A 22 12.43 11.40 20.34
CA MET A 22 13.82 11.15 20.75
C MET A 22 14.54 12.40 21.30
N GLY A 23 13.85 13.54 21.44
CA GLY A 23 14.43 14.79 21.94
C GLY A 23 15.26 15.56 20.91
N ASN A 24 15.22 15.18 19.63
CA ASN A 24 15.94 15.93 18.59
C ASN A 24 15.23 17.26 18.31
N LEU A 25 16.01 18.32 18.10
CA LEU A 25 15.49 19.55 17.50
C LEU A 25 15.11 19.28 16.04
N VAL A 26 13.87 19.60 15.66
CA VAL A 26 13.37 19.43 14.29
C VAL A 26 12.91 20.79 13.74
N PRO A 27 13.85 21.62 13.23
CA PRO A 27 13.50 22.90 12.63
C PRO A 27 12.65 22.71 11.36
N LYS A 28 11.74 23.65 11.09
CA LYS A 28 10.78 23.59 9.96
C LYS A 28 11.49 23.48 8.61
N GLU A 29 12.61 24.19 8.46
CA GLU A 29 13.47 24.21 7.29
C GLU A 29 14.11 22.85 6.96
N THR A 30 14.15 21.93 7.92
CA THR A 30 14.62 20.54 7.70
C THR A 30 13.49 19.57 7.34
N CYS A 31 12.25 20.06 7.30
CA CYS A 31 11.06 19.27 6.96
C CYS A 31 10.64 19.51 5.51
N SER A 32 10.19 18.45 4.86
CA SER A 32 9.68 18.49 3.48
C SER A 32 8.47 17.58 3.33
N GLY A 33 7.77 17.68 2.20
CA GLY A 33 6.61 16.86 1.93
C GLY A 33 6.12 16.97 0.49
N LEU A 34 5.21 16.07 0.12
CA LEU A 34 4.54 16.04 -1.17
C LEU A 34 3.07 16.51 -1.03
N ILE A 35 2.60 17.18 -2.07
CA ILE A 35 1.17 17.47 -2.27
C ILE A 35 0.55 16.29 -3.01
N LEU A 36 -0.59 15.80 -2.52
CA LEU A 36 -1.34 14.69 -3.11
C LEU A 36 -2.43 15.13 -4.08
N HIS A 37 -2.81 16.42 -4.07
CA HIS A 37 -3.84 16.96 -4.94
C HIS A 37 -3.48 16.79 -6.42
N GLN A 38 -4.44 16.29 -7.21
CA GLN A 38 -4.34 16.03 -8.65
C GLN A 38 -3.14 15.15 -9.04
N LYS A 39 -2.69 14.28 -8.13
CA LYS A 39 -1.69 13.26 -8.40
C LYS A 39 -2.30 12.02 -9.04
N THR A 40 -1.45 11.22 -9.67
CA THR A 40 -1.85 9.93 -10.24
C THR A 40 -1.72 8.83 -9.20
N LEU A 41 -2.82 8.16 -8.88
CA LEU A 41 -2.84 6.93 -8.09
C LEU A 41 -2.87 5.74 -9.04
N GLY A 42 -1.81 4.93 -8.96
CA GLY A 42 -1.69 3.62 -9.56
C GLY A 42 -2.20 2.52 -8.65
N VAL A 43 -3.20 1.77 -9.10
CA VAL A 43 -3.79 0.67 -8.35
C VAL A 43 -3.45 -0.67 -9.03
N VAL A 44 -2.68 -1.51 -8.33
CA VAL A 44 -2.38 -2.87 -8.78
C VAL A 44 -3.33 -3.83 -8.06
N GLY A 45 -4.25 -4.45 -8.79
CA GLY A 45 -5.33 -5.29 -8.27
C GLY A 45 -6.65 -4.52 -8.19
N MET A 46 -7.59 -4.91 -9.05
CA MET A 46 -8.87 -4.21 -9.24
C MET A 46 -10.02 -4.85 -8.43
N GLY A 47 -9.72 -5.54 -7.33
CA GLY A 47 -10.72 -6.10 -6.43
C GLY A 47 -11.45 -5.04 -5.58
N ASN A 48 -12.26 -5.51 -4.62
CA ASN A 48 -13.09 -4.64 -3.76
C ASN A 48 -12.28 -3.55 -3.03
N ILE A 49 -11.13 -3.92 -2.45
CA ILE A 49 -10.28 -2.97 -1.71
C ILE A 49 -9.70 -1.92 -2.65
N GLY A 50 -9.17 -2.34 -3.81
CA GLY A 50 -8.61 -1.41 -4.80
C GLY A 50 -9.64 -0.40 -5.29
N LYS A 51 -10.90 -0.84 -5.49
CA LYS A 51 -11.99 0.05 -5.93
C LYS A 51 -12.30 1.12 -4.89
N ILE A 52 -12.44 0.72 -3.64
CA ILE A 52 -12.70 1.63 -2.52
C ILE A 52 -11.56 2.63 -2.38
N VAL A 53 -10.31 2.17 -2.44
CA VAL A 53 -9.13 3.03 -2.36
C VAL A 53 -9.09 4.02 -3.53
N ALA A 54 -9.35 3.58 -4.76
CA ALA A 54 -9.46 4.48 -5.91
C ALA A 54 -10.50 5.58 -5.67
N GLN A 55 -11.71 5.21 -5.25
CA GLN A 55 -12.79 6.17 -4.95
C GLN A 55 -12.39 7.16 -3.84
N MET A 56 -11.76 6.68 -2.77
CA MET A 56 -11.27 7.55 -1.68
C MET A 56 -10.27 8.59 -2.18
N PHE A 57 -9.29 8.19 -3.00
CA PHE A 57 -8.26 9.12 -3.49
C PHE A 57 -8.81 10.13 -4.51
N ARG A 58 -9.77 9.72 -5.34
CA ARG A 58 -10.48 10.66 -6.21
C ARG A 58 -11.24 11.70 -5.40
N GLY A 59 -12.01 11.28 -4.40
CA GLY A 59 -12.81 12.18 -3.58
C GLY A 59 -11.97 13.09 -2.68
N ALA A 60 -10.89 12.56 -2.08
CA ALA A 60 -10.07 13.31 -1.13
C ALA A 60 -9.05 14.24 -1.80
N PHE A 61 -8.53 13.86 -2.97
CA PHE A 61 -7.40 14.56 -3.59
C PHE A 61 -7.59 14.92 -5.05
N GLU A 62 -8.74 14.65 -5.67
CA GLU A 62 -8.93 14.77 -7.12
C GLU A 62 -7.89 13.95 -7.91
N ALA A 63 -7.47 12.81 -7.35
CA ALA A 63 -6.46 11.97 -7.98
C ALA A 63 -6.96 11.40 -9.32
N SER A 64 -6.06 11.34 -10.30
CA SER A 64 -6.29 10.53 -11.52
C SER A 64 -6.00 9.07 -11.21
N ILE A 65 -6.87 8.15 -11.63
CA ILE A 65 -6.72 6.73 -11.33
C ILE A 65 -6.23 5.99 -12.56
N VAL A 66 -5.13 5.25 -12.39
CA VAL A 66 -4.69 4.23 -13.33
C VAL A 66 -4.73 2.88 -12.62
N ALA A 67 -5.28 1.86 -13.26
CA ALA A 67 -5.41 0.55 -12.65
C ALA A 67 -4.94 -0.59 -13.57
N TYR A 68 -4.42 -1.64 -12.96
CA TYR A 68 -4.02 -2.87 -13.64
C TYR A 68 -4.52 -4.09 -12.86
N ASP A 69 -5.14 -5.01 -13.59
CA ASP A 69 -5.50 -6.34 -13.14
C ASP A 69 -5.57 -7.25 -14.37
N PRO A 70 -4.81 -8.36 -14.43
CA PRO A 70 -4.82 -9.22 -15.62
C PRO A 70 -6.01 -10.19 -15.67
N PHE A 71 -6.79 -10.33 -14.59
CA PHE A 71 -7.81 -11.38 -14.46
C PHE A 71 -9.24 -10.85 -14.60
N LEU A 72 -9.47 -9.57 -14.32
CA LEU A 72 -10.81 -8.98 -14.40
C LEU A 72 -11.25 -8.65 -15.84
N PRO A 73 -12.57 -8.72 -16.13
CA PRO A 73 -13.11 -8.36 -17.44
C PRO A 73 -12.92 -6.86 -17.76
N ALA A 74 -13.05 -6.50 -19.04
CA ALA A 74 -12.80 -5.14 -19.54
C ALA A 74 -13.68 -4.07 -18.88
N ASP A 75 -14.88 -4.43 -18.46
CA ASP A 75 -15.89 -3.58 -17.84
C ASP A 75 -15.81 -3.53 -16.30
N ALA A 76 -14.80 -4.16 -15.70
CA ALA A 76 -14.54 -4.02 -14.27
C ALA A 76 -14.39 -2.52 -13.91
N TRP A 77 -15.01 -2.12 -12.80
CA TRP A 77 -15.06 -0.71 -12.35
C TRP A 77 -15.75 0.24 -13.34
N SER A 78 -16.76 -0.21 -14.09
CA SER A 78 -17.57 0.63 -14.98
C SER A 78 -18.20 1.86 -14.30
N ASP A 79 -18.40 1.82 -12.98
CA ASP A 79 -18.94 2.89 -12.14
C ASP A 79 -17.87 3.78 -11.47
N THR A 80 -16.59 3.47 -11.63
CA THR A 80 -15.48 4.25 -11.06
C THR A 80 -14.59 4.75 -12.19
N PRO A 81 -14.61 6.06 -12.53
CA PRO A 81 -13.71 6.58 -13.56
C PRO A 81 -12.23 6.31 -13.26
N HIS A 82 -11.59 5.61 -14.19
CA HIS A 82 -10.19 5.19 -14.16
C HIS A 82 -9.68 4.93 -15.58
N ARG A 83 -8.37 4.91 -15.78
CA ARG A 83 -7.74 4.37 -16.99
C ARG A 83 -7.15 3.00 -16.69
N ARG A 84 -7.57 1.97 -17.41
CA ARG A 84 -6.95 0.64 -17.31
C ARG A 84 -5.72 0.58 -18.22
N VAL A 85 -4.63 0.02 -17.72
CA VAL A 85 -3.38 -0.18 -18.48
C VAL A 85 -3.07 -1.65 -18.68
N GLY A 86 -2.12 -1.95 -19.57
CA GLY A 86 -1.78 -3.30 -19.99
C GLY A 86 -0.70 -3.98 -19.15
N SER A 87 0.03 -3.24 -18.32
CA SER A 87 1.12 -3.77 -17.52
C SER A 87 1.32 -3.04 -16.19
N ILE A 88 2.06 -3.67 -15.27
CA ILE A 88 2.46 -3.04 -14.01
C ILE A 88 3.49 -1.95 -14.27
N GLU A 89 4.37 -2.14 -15.25
CA GLU A 89 5.40 -1.18 -15.62
C GLU A 89 4.78 0.15 -16.07
N ASP A 90 3.62 0.12 -16.74
CA ASP A 90 2.87 1.33 -17.08
C ASP A 90 2.42 2.07 -15.82
N ILE A 91 1.82 1.35 -14.85
CA ILE A 91 1.44 1.91 -13.53
C ILE A 91 2.66 2.57 -12.87
N LEU A 92 3.79 1.86 -12.79
CA LEU A 92 4.96 2.31 -12.05
C LEU A 92 5.59 3.58 -12.65
N ARG A 93 5.59 3.72 -13.98
CA ARG A 93 6.17 4.90 -14.66
C ARG A 93 5.32 6.15 -14.50
N GLU A 94 4.00 6.03 -14.50
CA GLU A 94 3.10 7.19 -14.57
C GLU A 94 2.51 7.59 -13.21
N SER A 95 2.56 6.71 -12.21
CA SER A 95 1.94 6.96 -10.91
C SER A 95 2.84 7.77 -9.97
N ASP A 96 2.22 8.67 -9.21
CA ASP A 96 2.86 9.37 -8.09
C ASP A 96 2.69 8.57 -6.78
N ILE A 97 1.61 7.81 -6.67
CA ILE A 97 1.36 6.87 -5.58
C ILE A 97 1.01 5.51 -6.21
N VAL A 98 1.64 4.44 -5.77
CA VAL A 98 1.32 3.07 -6.18
C VAL A 98 0.82 2.30 -4.96
N THR A 99 -0.33 1.66 -5.08
CA THR A 99 -0.91 0.84 -4.02
C THR A 99 -1.21 -0.57 -4.49
N LEU A 100 -0.82 -1.56 -3.69
CA LEU A 100 -0.91 -2.98 -4.01
C LEU A 100 -2.11 -3.62 -3.30
N HIS A 101 -2.96 -4.29 -4.08
CA HIS A 101 -4.18 -4.98 -3.67
C HIS A 101 -4.33 -6.33 -4.35
N ILE A 102 -3.24 -7.08 -4.42
CA ILE A 102 -3.16 -8.40 -5.06
C ILE A 102 -2.81 -9.49 -4.02
N PRO A 103 -3.24 -10.74 -4.23
CA PRO A 103 -2.79 -11.85 -3.40
C PRO A 103 -1.29 -12.10 -3.58
N ARG A 104 -0.68 -12.75 -2.57
CA ARG A 104 0.68 -13.29 -2.70
C ARG A 104 0.60 -14.67 -3.34
N THR A 105 1.11 -14.79 -4.55
CA THR A 105 1.25 -16.02 -5.33
C THR A 105 2.70 -16.16 -5.80
N GLU A 106 3.07 -17.31 -6.38
CA GLU A 106 4.40 -17.49 -6.97
C GLU A 106 4.75 -16.40 -7.99
N SER A 107 3.77 -15.99 -8.81
CA SER A 107 3.94 -14.94 -9.82
C SER A 107 4.05 -13.51 -9.28
N THR A 108 3.71 -13.28 -8.00
CA THR A 108 3.70 -11.95 -7.39
C THR A 108 4.72 -11.80 -6.26
N ILE A 109 5.52 -12.84 -5.98
CA ILE A 109 6.63 -12.74 -5.03
C ILE A 109 7.69 -11.82 -5.62
N ASN A 110 8.13 -10.82 -4.84
CA ASN A 110 9.12 -9.83 -5.26
C ASN A 110 8.76 -9.11 -6.56
N LEU A 111 7.45 -8.98 -6.84
CA LEU A 111 6.92 -8.30 -8.01
C LEU A 111 7.45 -6.87 -8.12
N ILE A 112 7.59 -6.20 -6.98
CA ILE A 112 8.28 -4.91 -6.89
C ILE A 112 9.68 -5.15 -6.33
N SER A 113 10.66 -5.18 -7.22
CA SER A 113 12.09 -5.33 -6.92
C SER A 113 12.87 -4.07 -7.31
N LEU A 114 14.20 -4.10 -7.18
CA LEU A 114 15.07 -2.98 -7.55
C LEU A 114 14.86 -2.51 -9.01
N LEU A 115 14.57 -3.44 -9.93
CA LEU A 115 14.29 -3.09 -11.33
C LEU A 115 13.02 -2.24 -11.45
N GLN A 116 11.97 -2.59 -10.72
CA GLN A 116 10.71 -1.85 -10.68
C GLN A 116 10.90 -0.49 -9.99
N PHE A 117 11.65 -0.42 -8.89
CA PHE A 117 11.95 0.86 -8.23
C PHE A 117 12.69 1.85 -9.13
N LYS A 118 13.58 1.36 -10.01
CA LYS A 118 14.35 2.21 -10.94
C LYS A 118 13.49 2.91 -11.99
N ILE A 119 12.32 2.36 -12.35
CA ILE A 119 11.43 2.95 -13.36
C ILE A 119 10.33 3.84 -12.74
N MET A 120 10.20 3.84 -11.42
CA MET A 120 9.26 4.71 -10.72
C MET A 120 9.75 6.17 -10.73
N LYS A 121 8.81 7.10 -10.53
CA LYS A 121 9.18 8.50 -10.29
C LYS A 121 9.99 8.60 -9.00
N ARG A 122 10.98 9.50 -8.99
CA ARG A 122 11.76 9.83 -7.77
C ARG A 122 10.88 10.34 -6.63
N THR A 123 9.73 10.94 -6.96
CA THR A 123 8.73 11.42 -6.01
C THR A 123 7.67 10.38 -5.66
N ALA A 124 7.78 9.14 -6.17
CA ALA A 124 6.73 8.15 -6.01
C ALA A 124 6.64 7.62 -4.57
N ILE A 125 5.42 7.31 -4.14
CA ILE A 125 5.14 6.62 -2.88
C ILE A 125 4.64 5.21 -3.18
N LEU A 126 5.24 4.19 -2.55
CA LEU A 126 4.74 2.81 -2.64
C LEU A 126 3.98 2.42 -1.37
N ILE A 127 2.79 1.86 -1.50
CA ILE A 127 1.98 1.36 -0.38
C ILE A 127 1.67 -0.12 -0.56
N ASN A 128 2.11 -0.93 0.40
CA ASN A 128 1.75 -2.34 0.48
C ASN A 128 0.92 -2.62 1.74
N ALA A 129 -0.40 -2.73 1.56
CA ALA A 129 -1.33 -3.20 2.58
C ALA A 129 -2.03 -4.50 2.15
N ALA A 130 -1.38 -5.27 1.26
CA ALA A 130 -1.90 -6.53 0.75
C ALA A 130 -1.27 -7.72 1.49
N ARG A 131 0.01 -8.02 1.22
CA ARG A 131 0.76 -9.12 1.83
C ARG A 131 2.26 -8.83 1.81
N GLY A 132 2.99 -9.31 2.81
CA GLY A 132 4.45 -9.32 2.80
C GLY A 132 5.03 -10.09 1.62
N GLY A 133 6.21 -9.70 1.15
CA GLY A 133 6.92 -10.39 0.06
C GLY A 133 6.38 -10.17 -1.35
N ILE A 134 5.35 -9.32 -1.54
CA ILE A 134 5.04 -8.78 -2.87
C ILE A 134 6.08 -7.73 -3.27
N VAL A 135 6.55 -6.96 -2.29
CA VAL A 135 7.68 -6.04 -2.41
C VAL A 135 8.90 -6.74 -1.84
N ASN A 136 10.00 -6.75 -2.58
CA ASN A 136 11.28 -7.18 -2.04
C ASN A 136 11.77 -6.10 -1.06
N GLU A 137 11.75 -6.41 0.24
CA GLU A 137 12.02 -5.43 1.30
C GLU A 137 13.50 -4.98 1.35
N SER A 138 14.44 -5.83 0.93
CA SER A 138 15.86 -5.48 0.80
C SER A 138 16.09 -4.52 -0.36
N ASP A 139 15.42 -4.74 -1.48
CA ASP A 139 15.48 -3.83 -2.62
C ASP A 139 14.78 -2.50 -2.32
N LEU A 140 13.69 -2.52 -1.55
CA LEU A 140 13.03 -1.31 -1.06
C LEU A 140 13.98 -0.49 -0.20
N GLU A 141 14.73 -1.14 0.69
CA GLU A 141 15.72 -0.48 1.53
C GLU A 141 16.81 0.20 0.69
N THR A 142 17.28 -0.50 -0.34
CA THR A 142 18.25 0.04 -1.31
C THR A 142 17.65 1.24 -2.04
N ALA A 143 16.44 1.08 -2.60
CA ALA A 143 15.74 2.11 -3.34
C ALA A 143 15.52 3.39 -2.53
N LEU A 144 15.16 3.27 -1.25
CA LEU A 144 15.02 4.42 -0.36
C LEU A 144 16.35 5.07 -0.03
N SER A 145 17.39 4.26 0.22
CA SER A 145 18.73 4.79 0.54
C SER A 145 19.38 5.52 -0.64
N GLU A 146 19.10 5.09 -1.87
CA GLU A 146 19.56 5.72 -3.11
C GLU A 146 18.62 6.83 -3.63
N GLY A 147 17.51 7.10 -2.93
CA GLY A 147 16.51 8.08 -3.35
C GLY A 147 15.88 7.75 -4.71
N LEU A 148 15.64 6.47 -5.00
CA LEU A 148 14.90 6.02 -6.19
C LEU A 148 13.41 6.36 -6.10
N ILE A 149 12.87 6.41 -4.89
CA ILE A 149 11.48 6.81 -4.59
C ILE A 149 11.43 7.73 -3.37
N TRP A 150 10.31 8.41 -3.16
CA TRP A 150 10.14 9.32 -2.03
C TRP A 150 10.00 8.59 -0.69
N GLY A 151 9.25 7.49 -0.68
CA GLY A 151 8.95 6.78 0.54
C GLY A 151 8.04 5.57 0.32
N ALA A 152 7.88 4.78 1.38
CA ALA A 152 6.98 3.64 1.36
C ALA A 152 6.18 3.50 2.66
N GLY A 153 4.99 2.92 2.54
CA GLY A 153 4.12 2.56 3.65
C GLY A 153 3.80 1.06 3.61
N LEU A 154 4.03 0.34 4.71
CA LEU A 154 3.85 -1.11 4.79
C LEU A 154 2.88 -1.47 5.94
N ASP A 155 1.78 -2.15 5.66
CA ASP A 155 0.97 -2.79 6.71
C ASP A 155 1.28 -4.29 6.81
N CYS A 156 1.72 -4.92 5.72
CA CYS A 156 2.12 -6.32 5.71
C CYS A 156 3.63 -6.46 5.47
N HIS A 157 4.24 -7.44 6.12
CA HIS A 157 5.69 -7.64 6.14
C HIS A 157 6.04 -9.08 5.78
N GLU A 158 7.19 -9.32 5.16
CA GLU A 158 7.67 -10.69 4.87
C GLU A 158 7.80 -11.53 6.14
N GLN A 159 8.25 -10.93 7.23
CA GLN A 159 8.23 -11.53 8.56
C GLN A 159 7.32 -10.74 9.48
N GLU A 160 6.32 -11.44 10.00
CA GLU A 160 5.37 -10.93 10.96
C GLU A 160 5.48 -11.72 12.28
N PRO A 161 5.51 -11.04 13.44
CA PRO A 161 5.45 -9.58 13.62
C PRO A 161 6.74 -8.86 13.17
N PRO A 162 6.65 -7.61 12.68
CA PRO A 162 7.84 -6.85 12.29
C PRO A 162 8.68 -6.51 13.53
N SER A 163 9.98 -6.82 13.48
CA SER A 163 10.93 -6.57 14.55
C SER A 163 11.95 -5.47 14.20
N LYS A 164 12.56 -4.86 15.23
CA LYS A 164 13.59 -3.82 15.04
C LYS A 164 14.85 -4.38 14.37
N GLU A 165 15.20 -5.62 14.65
CA GLU A 165 16.37 -6.30 14.10
C GLU A 165 16.29 -6.37 12.57
N ARG A 166 15.10 -6.65 12.03
CA ARG A 166 14.86 -6.76 10.60
C ARG A 166 14.49 -5.43 9.94
N TYR A 167 13.59 -4.65 10.54
CA TYR A 167 12.97 -3.48 9.91
C TYR A 167 13.54 -2.13 10.36
N GLY A 168 14.45 -2.13 11.33
CA GLY A 168 14.98 -0.90 11.92
C GLY A 168 15.73 0.01 10.93
N ARG A 169 16.32 -0.53 9.85
CA ARG A 169 16.93 0.31 8.80
C ARG A 169 15.86 0.95 7.90
N LEU A 170 14.83 0.21 7.47
CA LEU A 170 13.68 0.78 6.76
C LEU A 170 12.99 1.90 7.57
N TRP A 171 12.75 1.70 8.87
CA TRP A 171 12.15 2.74 9.73
C TRP A 171 13.03 3.98 9.86
N ARG A 172 14.36 3.83 9.95
CA ARG A 172 15.30 4.97 9.93
C ARG A 172 15.29 5.72 8.61
N LEU A 173 15.03 5.04 7.49
CA LEU A 173 14.85 5.66 6.17
C LEU A 173 13.48 6.35 6.02
N GLY A 174 12.60 6.27 7.02
CA GLY A 174 11.31 6.95 7.04
C GLY A 174 10.15 6.13 6.51
N VAL A 175 10.31 4.82 6.35
CA VAL A 175 9.16 3.92 6.09
C VAL A 175 8.20 4.00 7.26
N VAL A 176 6.92 4.22 6.95
CA VAL A 176 5.84 4.15 7.93
C VAL A 176 5.25 2.75 7.85
N SER A 177 5.28 1.99 8.94
CA SER A 177 4.68 0.66 8.94
C SER A 177 3.84 0.34 10.16
N THR A 178 2.92 -0.60 9.99
CA THR A 178 1.98 -1.09 11.01
C THR A 178 1.98 -2.62 11.03
N PRO A 179 1.71 -3.28 12.18
CA PRO A 179 1.86 -4.72 12.29
C PRO A 179 0.62 -5.47 11.80
N HIS A 180 0.27 -5.30 10.53
CA HIS A 180 -0.85 -5.99 9.85
C HIS A 180 -2.21 -5.72 10.50
N ILE A 181 -2.54 -4.44 10.66
CA ILE A 181 -3.76 -4.00 11.36
C ILE A 181 -4.82 -3.45 10.41
N GLY A 182 -4.65 -3.59 9.09
CA GLY A 182 -5.58 -3.06 8.09
C GLY A 182 -7.04 -3.50 8.28
N ALA A 183 -7.26 -4.70 8.83
CA ALA A 183 -8.58 -5.24 9.19
C ALA A 183 -8.84 -5.31 10.70
N ALA A 184 -7.93 -4.80 11.54
CA ALA A 184 -7.99 -4.94 13.00
C ALA A 184 -8.82 -3.82 13.66
N THR A 185 -9.98 -3.49 13.10
CA THR A 185 -10.97 -2.66 13.80
C THR A 185 -11.98 -3.56 14.50
N ALA A 186 -12.48 -3.16 15.68
CA ALA A 186 -13.44 -3.97 16.43
C ALA A 186 -14.66 -4.34 15.57
N GLN A 187 -15.17 -3.39 14.79
CA GLN A 187 -16.29 -3.60 13.87
C GLN A 187 -15.97 -4.66 12.82
N THR A 188 -14.84 -4.55 12.12
CA THR A 188 -14.44 -5.52 11.07
C THR A 188 -14.19 -6.91 11.65
N GLN A 189 -13.62 -7.01 12.85
CA GLN A 189 -13.41 -8.30 13.53
C GLN A 189 -14.73 -8.98 13.88
N ILE A 190 -15.71 -8.22 14.38
CA ILE A 190 -17.06 -8.74 14.66
C ILE A 190 -17.72 -9.21 13.36
N GLU A 191 -17.74 -8.38 12.32
CA GLU A 191 -18.35 -8.73 11.02
C GLU A 191 -17.70 -9.96 10.39
N THR A 192 -16.37 -10.06 10.43
CA THR A 192 -15.63 -11.21 9.92
C THR A 192 -15.94 -12.47 10.71
N GLY A 193 -15.97 -12.38 12.04
CA GLY A 193 -16.33 -13.49 12.92
C GLY A 193 -17.76 -13.98 12.68
N MET A 194 -18.71 -13.05 12.53
CA MET A 194 -20.11 -13.36 12.22
C MET A 194 -20.26 -14.02 10.84
N ALA A 195 -19.55 -13.53 9.82
CA ALA A 195 -19.55 -14.13 8.49
C ALA A 195 -18.99 -15.56 8.51
N ALA A 196 -17.88 -15.79 9.22
CA ALA A 196 -17.29 -17.12 9.37
C ALA A 196 -18.24 -18.08 10.10
N ALA A 197 -18.87 -17.65 11.19
CA ALA A 197 -19.83 -18.45 11.94
C ALA A 197 -21.05 -18.82 11.08
N LYS A 198 -21.58 -17.86 10.31
CA LYS A 198 -22.68 -18.11 9.38
C LYS A 198 -22.30 -19.15 8.32
N GLN A 199 -21.13 -19.01 7.70
CA GLN A 199 -20.67 -19.94 6.66
C GLN A 199 -20.49 -21.36 7.21
N LEU A 200 -19.99 -21.49 8.45
CA LEU A 200 -19.83 -22.78 9.11
C LEU A 200 -21.20 -23.44 9.40
N ALA A 201 -22.17 -22.67 9.87
CA ALA A 201 -23.52 -23.17 10.11
C ALA A 201 -24.17 -23.66 8.80
N GLU A 202 -24.09 -22.86 7.73
CA GLU A 202 -24.61 -23.24 6.41
C GLU A 202 -23.96 -24.54 5.89
N TYR A 203 -22.64 -24.68 6.03
CA TYR A 203 -21.95 -25.91 5.65
C TYR A 203 -22.40 -27.14 6.45
N ALA A 204 -22.64 -26.98 7.75
CA ALA A 204 -23.11 -28.06 8.60
C ALA A 204 -24.51 -28.53 8.20
N TYR A 205 -25.44 -27.60 7.95
CA TYR A 205 -26.80 -27.94 7.50
C TYR A 205 -26.84 -28.61 6.13
N MET A 206 -25.98 -28.19 5.19
CA MET A 206 -25.90 -28.81 3.86
C MET A 206 -25.33 -30.24 3.87
N LYS A 207 -24.70 -30.68 4.96
CA LYS A 207 -24.22 -32.07 5.13
C LYS A 207 -25.26 -33.03 5.70
N GLU A 208 -26.36 -32.50 6.24
CA GLU A 208 -27.46 -33.32 6.80
C GLU A 208 -28.54 -33.66 5.75
N LEU A 209 -28.42 -33.14 4.52
CA LEU A 209 -29.21 -33.46 3.34
C LEU A 209 -28.43 -34.34 2.35
#